data_AF-A0A964JS82-F1
#
_entry.id   AF-A0A964JS82-F1
#
_cell.length_a   1.000
_cell.length_b   1.000
_cell.length_c   1.000
_cell.angle_alpha   90.00
_cell.angle_beta   90.00
_cell.angle_gamma   90.00
#
_symmetry.space_group_name_H-M   'P 1'
#
loop_
_entity.id
_entity.type
_entity.pdbx_description
1 polymer ?
#
loop_
_entity_poly.entity_id
_entity_poly.type
_entity_poly.pdbx_seq_one_letter_code
_entity_poly.pdbx_strand_id
1 'polypeptide(L)'
;MGTAFLEQPGDRALASGDASGQADQQRRHDNRTRLWHPRSMRRLVKWIVFLALLVGLCTMVPEVPSVRARLMAPLRLHVEDAQGDAAYVLAGGLPVMFERLMAAADLYHMKRVPRIVLGHNRSRSSHNFVAGEPWMVEQWMVGYLEWLGVPKDKIELIDVASDGLLSTLAEARAVKNSGGDGVKTWVVVSSPAQMCRVVLAFERTLPDRTIVPYAATELEYSSEFHHPMFWEYFKLLVYWTMA
;
A
#
# COMPACT_ATOMS: atom_id res chain seq x y z
N MET A 1 -99.34 5.73 -13.13
CA MET A 1 -99.33 4.38 -13.76
C MET A 1 -97.90 3.88 -13.73
N GLY A 2 -97.51 2.77 -13.13
CA GLY A 2 -98.25 1.73 -12.44
C GLY A 2 -97.34 1.07 -11.40
N THR A 3 -97.99 0.57 -10.36
CA THR A 3 -97.48 -0.26 -9.26
C THR A 3 -97.06 -1.64 -9.74
N ALA A 4 -95.98 -2.18 -9.19
CA ALA A 4 -95.77 -3.63 -9.08
C ALA A 4 -94.92 -3.94 -7.83
N PHE A 5 -95.64 -4.41 -6.83
CA PHE A 5 -95.20 -5.14 -5.64
C PHE A 5 -94.73 -6.56 -6.05
N LEU A 6 -93.91 -7.22 -5.21
CA LEU A 6 -93.54 -8.66 -5.15
C LEU A 6 -92.02 -8.78 -4.96
N GLU A 7 -91.42 -9.63 -4.14
CA GLU A 7 -91.82 -10.47 -3.01
C GLU A 7 -90.46 -10.92 -2.43
N GLN A 8 -90.30 -10.96 -1.10
CA GLN A 8 -89.09 -11.52 -0.49
C GLN A 8 -89.07 -13.06 -0.64
N PRO A 9 -87.92 -13.67 -0.96
CA PRO A 9 -87.58 -15.00 -0.48
C PRO A 9 -86.58 -14.89 0.67
N GLY A 10 -86.88 -15.65 1.72
CA GLY A 10 -86.19 -15.64 2.99
C GLY A 10 -84.82 -16.34 3.02
N ASP A 11 -84.20 -16.17 4.18
CA ASP A 11 -83.04 -16.86 4.71
C ASP A 11 -82.86 -18.30 4.21
N ARG A 12 -81.61 -18.65 3.85
CA ARG A 12 -80.87 -19.75 4.51
C ARG A 12 -79.46 -19.89 3.95
N ALA A 13 -78.51 -19.82 4.89
CA ALA A 13 -77.30 -20.62 4.98
C ALA A 13 -76.30 -20.59 3.82
N LEU A 14 -75.10 -20.07 4.09
CA LEU A 14 -73.84 -20.83 4.05
C LEU A 14 -72.70 -19.91 4.50
N ALA A 15 -72.65 -19.63 5.80
CA ALA A 15 -71.43 -19.16 6.46
C ALA A 15 -70.61 -20.40 6.88
N SER A 16 -70.02 -21.11 5.91
CA SER A 16 -68.91 -22.02 6.21
C SER A 16 -67.64 -21.16 6.25
N GLY A 17 -67.47 -20.48 7.38
CA GLY A 17 -66.30 -19.66 7.68
C GLY A 17 -65.01 -20.46 7.56
N ASP A 18 -64.13 -19.94 6.72
CA ASP A 18 -62.82 -20.43 6.33
C ASP A 18 -61.83 -20.41 7.53
N ALA A 19 -62.02 -21.33 8.47
CA ALA A 19 -61.17 -21.48 9.66
C ALA A 19 -59.73 -21.88 9.30
N SER A 20 -59.50 -22.40 8.09
CA SER A 20 -58.17 -22.74 7.56
C SER A 20 -57.33 -21.51 7.18
N GLY A 21 -57.95 -20.47 6.59
CA GLY A 21 -57.24 -19.26 6.17
C GLY A 21 -56.75 -18.40 7.33
N GLN A 22 -57.53 -18.32 8.41
CA GLN A 22 -57.16 -17.55 9.60
C GLN A 22 -56.01 -18.21 10.37
N ALA A 23 -55.97 -19.54 10.44
CA ALA A 23 -54.87 -20.27 11.08
C ALA A 23 -53.53 -20.09 10.35
N ASP A 24 -53.52 -20.03 9.01
CA ASP A 24 -52.29 -19.82 8.24
C ASP A 24 -51.80 -18.36 8.31
N GLN A 25 -52.73 -17.39 8.33
CA GLN A 25 -52.37 -15.98 8.56
C GLN A 25 -51.79 -15.74 9.97
N GLN A 26 -52.37 -16.37 11.00
CA GLN A 26 -51.87 -16.29 12.37
C GLN A 26 -50.46 -16.90 12.48
N ARG A 27 -50.21 -18.06 11.85
CA ARG A 27 -48.88 -18.70 11.83
C ARG A 27 -47.83 -17.87 11.10
N ARG A 28 -48.19 -17.19 10.01
CA ARG A 28 -47.28 -16.28 9.30
C ARG A 28 -46.96 -15.01 10.11
N HIS A 29 -47.92 -14.51 10.89
CA HIS A 29 -47.72 -13.36 11.76
C HIS A 29 -46.84 -13.70 12.97
N ASP A 30 -47.02 -14.88 13.58
CA ASP A 30 -46.20 -15.35 14.71
C ASP A 30 -44.77 -15.74 14.30
N ASN A 31 -44.56 -16.26 13.09
CA ASN A 31 -43.20 -16.53 12.60
C ASN A 31 -42.41 -15.25 12.27
N ARG A 32 -43.09 -14.14 11.94
CA ARG A 32 -42.43 -12.84 11.74
C ARG A 32 -41.93 -12.22 13.05
N THR A 33 -42.64 -12.42 14.16
CA THR A 33 -42.25 -11.86 15.47
C THR A 33 -41.16 -12.68 16.19
N ARG A 34 -40.99 -13.97 15.85
CA ARG A 34 -39.93 -14.84 16.41
C ARG A 34 -38.51 -14.55 15.90
N LEU A 35 -38.35 -13.82 14.80
CA LEU A 35 -37.01 -13.55 14.24
C LEU A 35 -36.21 -12.51 15.03
N TRP A 36 -36.83 -11.79 15.97
CA TRP A 36 -36.19 -10.73 16.75
C TRP A 36 -36.31 -10.97 18.25
N HIS A 37 -35.71 -12.05 18.74
CA HIS A 37 -35.58 -12.24 20.18
C HIS A 37 -34.64 -11.15 20.76
N PRO A 38 -35.06 -10.37 21.77
CA PRO A 38 -34.26 -9.28 22.35
C PRO A 38 -32.91 -9.73 22.92
N ARG A 39 -32.73 -11.03 23.15
CA ARG A 39 -31.47 -11.65 23.57
C ARG A 39 -30.43 -11.74 22.45
N SER A 40 -30.82 -11.95 21.19
CA SER A 40 -29.88 -11.98 20.05
C SER A 40 -29.39 -10.56 19.71
N MET A 41 -30.27 -9.58 19.80
CA MET A 41 -29.96 -8.16 19.56
C MET A 41 -28.93 -7.61 20.55
N ARG A 42 -29.00 -7.97 21.84
CA ARG A 42 -27.98 -7.59 22.83
C ARG A 42 -26.59 -8.19 22.54
N ARG A 43 -26.52 -9.41 21.99
CA ARG A 43 -25.24 -10.02 21.59
C ARG A 43 -24.67 -9.31 20.36
N LEU A 44 -25.50 -9.04 19.36
CA LEU A 44 -25.09 -8.30 18.16
C LEU A 44 -24.53 -6.92 18.51
N VAL A 45 -25.23 -6.16 19.36
CA VAL A 45 -24.76 -4.83 19.79
C VAL A 45 -23.42 -4.92 20.51
N LYS A 46 -23.22 -5.91 21.40
CA LYS A 46 -21.92 -6.13 22.06
C LYS A 46 -20.81 -6.44 21.06
N TRP A 47 -21.07 -7.25 20.04
CA TRP A 47 -20.10 -7.55 18.98
C TRP A 47 -19.77 -6.31 18.15
N ILE A 48 -20.77 -5.49 17.80
CA ILE A 48 -20.55 -4.23 17.07
C ILE A 48 -19.69 -3.27 17.89
N VAL A 49 -20.00 -3.09 19.18
CA VAL A 49 -19.22 -2.22 20.07
C VAL A 49 -17.79 -2.76 20.23
N PHE A 50 -17.63 -4.07 20.43
CA PHE A 50 -16.32 -4.70 20.50
C PHE A 50 -15.50 -4.49 19.22
N LEU A 51 -16.12 -4.70 18.05
CA LEU A 51 -15.47 -4.50 16.76
C LEU A 51 -15.10 -3.02 16.54
N ALA A 52 -15.98 -2.09 16.91
CA ALA A 52 -15.70 -0.65 16.81
C ALA A 52 -14.53 -0.23 17.71
N LEU A 53 -14.47 -0.74 18.94
CA LEU A 53 -13.35 -0.51 19.86
C LEU A 53 -12.05 -1.12 19.32
N LEU A 54 -12.11 -2.33 18.76
CA LEU A 54 -10.96 -2.99 18.16
C LEU A 54 -10.44 -2.21 16.95
N VAL A 55 -11.32 -1.77 16.05
CA VAL A 55 -10.97 -0.93 14.90
C VAL A 55 -10.37 0.38 15.38
N GLY A 56 -11.01 1.06 16.34
CA GLY A 56 -10.49 2.29 16.94
C GLY A 56 -9.09 2.11 17.52
N LEU A 57 -8.88 1.05 18.30
CA LEU A 57 -7.57 0.71 18.86
C LEU A 57 -6.54 0.44 17.77
N CYS A 58 -6.88 -0.36 16.75
CA CYS A 58 -6.01 -0.67 15.63
C CYS A 58 -5.68 0.55 14.76
N THR A 59 -6.54 1.58 14.73
CA THR A 59 -6.26 2.82 14.00
C THR A 59 -5.50 3.85 14.83
N MET A 60 -5.77 3.96 16.14
CA MET A 60 -5.23 5.02 16.99
C MET A 60 -3.88 4.64 17.61
N VAL A 61 -3.67 3.38 17.98
CA VAL A 61 -2.41 2.92 18.60
C VAL A 61 -1.21 3.13 17.67
N PRO A 62 -1.30 2.87 16.35
CA PRO A 62 -0.26 3.19 15.38
C PRO A 62 0.12 4.67 15.23
N GLU A 63 -0.68 5.61 15.74
CA GLU A 63 -0.39 7.04 15.68
C GLU A 63 0.61 7.48 16.76
N VAL A 64 0.80 6.69 17.81
CA VAL A 64 1.80 6.97 18.84
C VAL A 64 3.20 6.68 18.26
N PRO A 65 4.10 7.68 18.13
CA PRO A 65 5.36 7.52 17.41
C PRO A 65 6.23 6.37 17.91
N SER A 66 6.30 6.16 19.23
CA SER A 66 7.10 5.08 19.82
C SER A 66 6.50 3.69 19.63
N VAL A 67 5.17 3.56 19.54
CA VAL A 67 4.53 2.29 19.17
C VAL A 67 4.76 2.02 17.69
N ARG A 68 4.58 3.05 16.86
CA ARG A 68 4.80 3.01 15.43
C ARG A 68 6.23 2.60 15.07
N ALA A 69 7.23 3.23 15.69
CA ALA A 69 8.64 2.90 15.51
C ALA A 69 8.93 1.43 15.85
N ARG A 70 8.37 0.91 16.95
CA ARG A 70 8.51 -0.52 17.31
C ARG A 70 7.85 -1.43 16.30
N LEU A 71 6.66 -1.07 15.82
CA LEU A 71 5.97 -1.83 14.79
C LEU A 71 6.80 -1.83 13.50
N MET A 72 7.37 -0.71 13.07
CA MET A 72 8.16 -0.63 11.83
C MET A 72 9.60 -1.14 11.98
N ALA A 73 10.12 -1.34 13.19
CA ALA A 73 11.51 -1.77 13.41
C ALA A 73 11.92 -3.01 12.61
N PRO A 74 11.09 -4.07 12.46
CA PRO A 74 11.44 -5.24 11.65
C PRO A 74 11.50 -4.97 10.14
N LEU A 75 10.98 -3.84 9.65
CA LEU A 75 11.05 -3.46 8.24
C LEU A 75 12.38 -2.79 7.89
N ARG A 76 13.09 -2.28 8.91
CA ARG A 76 14.37 -1.60 8.76
C ARG A 76 15.47 -2.65 8.60
N LEU A 77 16.03 -2.71 7.40
CA LEU A 77 17.33 -3.32 7.15
C LEU A 77 18.30 -2.20 6.79
N HIS A 78 19.49 -2.23 7.36
CA HIS A 78 20.52 -1.23 7.09
C HIS A 78 21.88 -1.83 7.41
N VAL A 79 22.83 -1.64 6.50
CA VAL A 79 24.24 -1.97 6.70
C VAL A 79 25.02 -0.67 6.73
N GLU A 80 25.60 -0.34 7.88
CA GLU A 80 26.24 0.95 8.13
C GLU A 80 27.46 1.20 7.24
N ASP A 81 28.20 0.14 6.90
CA ASP A 81 29.40 0.13 6.07
C ASP A 81 29.12 -0.33 4.63
N ALA A 82 27.87 -0.19 4.16
CA ALA A 82 27.44 -0.67 2.85
C ALA A 82 28.35 -0.21 1.70
N GLN A 83 28.86 -1.17 0.93
CA GLN A 83 29.77 -0.97 -0.20
C GLN A 83 29.37 -1.90 -1.35
N GLY A 84 29.64 -1.48 -2.59
CA GLY A 84 29.33 -2.28 -3.78
C GLY A 84 29.80 -1.63 -5.08
N ASP A 85 29.60 -2.34 -6.20
CA ASP A 85 30.05 -1.85 -7.51
C ASP A 85 29.09 -0.79 -8.09
N ALA A 86 27.87 -0.70 -7.56
CA ALA A 86 26.91 0.35 -7.88
C ALA A 86 25.88 0.53 -6.75
N ALA A 87 25.35 1.75 -6.61
CA ALA A 87 24.16 2.02 -5.82
C ALA A 87 22.94 2.14 -6.73
N TYR A 88 21.87 1.38 -6.49
CA TYR A 88 20.57 1.61 -7.11
C TYR A 88 19.66 2.39 -6.15
N VAL A 89 19.11 3.52 -6.61
CA VAL A 89 18.23 4.36 -5.80
C VAL A 89 16.79 4.10 -6.19
N LEU A 90 15.99 3.61 -5.24
CA LEU A 90 14.59 3.30 -5.53
C LEU A 90 13.78 4.55 -5.77
N ALA A 91 12.86 4.48 -6.74
CA ALA A 91 11.90 5.53 -7.03
C ALA A 91 10.88 5.72 -5.89
N GLY A 92 10.33 6.93 -5.78
CA GLY A 92 9.38 7.30 -4.72
C GLY A 92 8.79 8.68 -4.93
N GLY A 93 7.97 9.12 -3.96
CA GLY A 93 7.49 10.51 -3.94
C GLY A 93 8.64 11.50 -3.74
N LEU A 94 8.46 12.75 -4.20
CA LEU A 94 9.50 13.79 -4.15
C LEU A 94 10.17 13.94 -2.77
N PRO A 95 9.45 13.99 -1.62
CA PRO A 95 10.10 14.13 -0.31
C PRO A 95 11.10 13.00 -0.02
N VAL A 96 10.71 11.76 -0.32
CA VAL A 96 11.53 10.56 -0.11
C VAL A 96 12.73 10.54 -1.07
N MET A 97 12.59 11.14 -2.26
CA MET A 97 13.69 11.23 -3.22
C MET A 97 14.83 12.09 -2.72
N PHE A 98 14.57 13.19 -2.00
CA PHE A 98 15.65 13.99 -1.42
C PHE A 98 16.52 13.14 -0.49
N GLU A 99 15.90 12.43 0.44
CA GLU A 99 16.57 11.56 1.40
C GLU A 99 17.42 10.49 0.69
N ARG A 100 16.83 9.78 -0.27
CA ARG A 100 17.50 8.68 -0.98
C ARG A 100 18.63 9.17 -1.90
N LEU A 101 18.47 10.32 -2.56
CA LEU A 101 19.53 10.89 -3.40
C LEU A 101 20.70 11.43 -2.56
N MET A 102 20.42 12.06 -1.41
CA MET A 102 21.49 12.47 -0.46
C MET A 102 22.27 11.25 0.04
N ALA A 103 21.58 10.21 0.49
CA ALA A 103 22.20 8.96 0.91
C ALA A 103 23.07 8.32 -0.19
N ALA A 104 22.61 8.35 -1.44
CA ALA A 104 23.38 7.86 -2.58
C ALA A 104 24.63 8.72 -2.88
N ALA A 105 24.51 10.05 -2.77
CA ALA A 105 25.64 10.97 -2.91
C ALA A 105 26.68 10.75 -1.80
N ASP A 106 26.24 10.51 -0.56
CA ASP A 106 27.11 10.21 0.57
C ASP A 106 27.90 8.90 0.33
N LEU A 107 27.23 7.83 -0.14
CA LEU A 107 27.90 6.59 -0.53
C LEU A 107 28.98 6.83 -1.60
N TYR A 108 28.70 7.69 -2.58
CA TYR A 108 29.67 8.06 -3.61
C TYR A 108 30.86 8.87 -3.05
N HIS A 109 30.60 9.87 -2.20
CA HIS A 109 31.66 10.69 -1.60
C HIS A 109 32.55 9.92 -0.65
N MET A 110 31.97 8.99 0.11
CA MET A 110 32.69 8.03 0.96
C MET A 110 33.45 6.96 0.17
N LYS A 111 33.40 6.99 -1.18
CA LYS A 111 34.04 6.01 -2.08
C LYS A 111 33.55 4.57 -1.85
N ARG A 112 32.32 4.42 -1.37
CA ARG A 112 31.70 3.11 -1.11
C ARG A 112 31.01 2.52 -2.33
N VAL A 113 30.59 3.38 -3.25
CA VAL A 113 30.08 3.01 -4.57
C VAL A 113 30.71 3.91 -5.63
N PRO A 114 31.12 3.37 -6.79
CA PRO A 114 31.75 4.18 -7.85
C PRO A 114 30.73 4.87 -8.76
N ARG A 115 29.47 4.41 -8.79
CA ARG A 115 28.39 4.93 -9.63
C ARG A 115 27.01 4.77 -8.98
N ILE A 116 26.08 5.62 -9.40
CA ILE A 116 24.68 5.64 -8.96
C ILE A 116 23.79 5.32 -10.15
N VAL A 117 22.81 4.44 -9.95
CA VAL A 117 21.84 4.03 -10.96
C VAL A 117 20.45 4.48 -10.51
N LEU A 118 19.73 5.15 -11.39
CA LEU A 118 18.37 5.64 -11.17
C LEU A 118 17.42 5.05 -12.21
N GLY A 119 16.16 4.82 -11.84
CA GLY A 119 15.11 4.53 -12.81
C GLY A 119 14.70 5.77 -13.61
N HIS A 120 14.49 5.61 -14.93
CA HIS A 120 13.86 6.61 -15.78
C HIS A 120 12.47 6.95 -15.24
N ASN A 121 12.21 8.24 -15.10
CA ASN A 121 10.92 8.75 -14.68
C ASN A 121 10.56 9.96 -15.53
N ARG A 122 9.79 9.68 -16.58
CA ARG A 122 9.32 10.66 -17.57
C ARG A 122 8.07 11.42 -17.11
N SER A 123 7.77 11.40 -15.81
CA SER A 123 6.74 12.26 -15.24
C SER A 123 7.26 13.70 -15.17
N ARG A 124 6.37 14.66 -15.37
CA ARG A 124 6.70 16.09 -15.20
C ARG A 124 6.98 16.38 -13.72
N SER A 125 8.02 17.17 -13.48
CA SER A 125 8.44 17.70 -12.18
C SER A 125 8.24 19.21 -12.13
N SER A 126 9.01 19.91 -11.31
CA SER A 126 9.05 21.37 -11.18
C SER A 126 9.51 22.08 -12.46
N HIS A 127 9.20 23.37 -12.54
CA HIS A 127 9.66 24.23 -13.63
C HIS A 127 11.11 24.66 -13.39
N ASN A 128 11.98 24.49 -14.40
CA ASN A 128 13.33 25.04 -14.36
C ASN A 128 13.30 26.47 -14.90
N PHE A 129 13.47 27.44 -14.01
CA PHE A 129 13.50 28.87 -14.36
C PHE A 129 14.72 29.28 -15.19
N VAL A 130 15.84 28.55 -15.11
CA VAL A 130 17.05 28.82 -15.90
C VAL A 130 16.86 28.35 -17.35
N ALA A 131 16.27 27.17 -17.54
CA ALA A 131 16.01 26.61 -18.87
C ALA A 131 14.69 27.11 -19.49
N GLY A 132 13.79 27.69 -18.69
CA GLY A 132 12.48 28.16 -19.15
C GLY A 132 11.49 27.04 -19.50
N GLU A 133 11.76 25.81 -19.07
CA GLU A 133 10.97 24.61 -19.40
C GLU A 133 10.71 23.72 -18.18
N PRO A 134 9.61 22.95 -18.15
CA PRO A 134 9.37 21.98 -17.09
C PRO A 134 10.40 20.85 -17.15
N TRP A 135 10.99 20.52 -16.00
CA TRP A 135 11.85 19.35 -15.88
C TRP A 135 11.04 18.06 -15.81
N MET A 136 11.64 16.99 -16.33
CA MET A 136 11.25 15.63 -15.98
C MET A 136 11.82 15.28 -14.60
N VAL A 137 11.17 14.36 -13.88
CA VAL A 137 11.65 13.93 -12.56
C VAL A 137 13.10 13.42 -12.65
N GLU A 138 13.44 12.65 -13.68
CA GLU A 138 14.81 12.19 -13.91
C GLU A 138 15.84 13.31 -14.12
N GLN A 139 15.47 14.37 -14.83
CA GLN A 139 16.35 15.53 -15.04
C GLN A 139 16.61 16.24 -13.72
N TRP A 140 15.57 16.38 -12.89
CA TRP A 140 15.70 16.92 -11.54
C TRP A 140 16.60 16.05 -10.66
N MET A 141 16.42 14.72 -10.67
CA MET A 141 17.25 13.80 -9.86
C MET A 141 18.73 13.89 -10.24
N VAL A 142 19.03 13.87 -11.55
CA VAL A 142 20.41 14.02 -12.05
C VAL A 142 20.97 15.38 -11.66
N GLY A 143 20.23 16.46 -11.90
CA GLY A 143 20.67 17.81 -11.54
C GLY A 143 20.88 18.00 -10.03
N TYR A 144 20.08 17.33 -9.20
CA TYR A 144 20.25 17.35 -7.74
C TYR A 144 21.51 16.61 -7.30
N LEU A 145 21.80 15.44 -7.87
CA LEU A 145 23.06 14.72 -7.62
C LEU A 145 24.28 15.50 -8.13
N GLU A 146 24.19 16.14 -9.29
CA GLU A 146 25.23 17.04 -9.81
C GLU A 146 25.47 18.22 -8.86
N TRP A 147 24.41 18.83 -8.34
CA TRP A 147 24.50 19.90 -7.34
C TRP A 147 25.17 19.43 -6.04
N LEU A 148 24.95 18.17 -5.64
CA LEU A 148 25.64 17.55 -4.51
C LEU A 148 27.11 17.19 -4.79
N GLY A 149 27.58 17.28 -6.04
CA GLY A 149 28.96 17.01 -6.42
C GLY A 149 29.22 15.63 -7.05
N VAL A 150 28.16 14.88 -7.38
CA VAL A 150 28.27 13.62 -8.13
C VAL A 150 28.37 13.94 -9.64
N PRO A 151 29.47 13.57 -10.33
CA PRO A 151 29.59 13.83 -11.76
C PRO A 151 28.55 13.06 -12.58
N LYS A 152 28.05 13.67 -13.65
CA LYS A 152 27.02 13.07 -14.53
C LYS A 152 27.44 11.74 -15.15
N ASP A 153 28.72 11.55 -15.46
CA ASP A 153 29.24 10.29 -15.99
C ASP A 153 29.23 9.14 -14.96
N LYS A 154 28.97 9.45 -13.68
CA LYS A 154 28.77 8.48 -12.61
C LYS A 154 27.30 8.19 -12.32
N ILE A 155 26.37 8.79 -13.06
CA ILE A 155 24.93 8.60 -12.90
C ILE A 155 24.40 7.89 -14.14
N GLU A 156 23.84 6.70 -13.94
CA GLU A 156 23.24 5.89 -14.99
C GLU A 156 21.71 5.89 -14.85
N LEU A 157 21.01 6.02 -15.97
CA LEU A 157 19.55 5.92 -16.02
C LEU A 157 19.15 4.61 -16.68
N ILE A 158 18.21 3.88 -16.08
CA ILE A 158 17.69 2.62 -16.61
C ILE A 158 16.18 2.69 -16.81
N ASP A 159 15.67 2.07 -17.87
CA ASP A 159 14.22 2.06 -18.13
C ASP A 159 13.51 1.11 -17.16
N VAL A 160 12.59 1.66 -16.36
CA VAL A 160 11.74 0.89 -15.43
C VAL A 160 10.33 0.82 -15.99
N ALA A 161 9.80 -0.39 -16.14
CA ALA A 161 8.40 -0.58 -16.52
C ALA A 161 7.47 -0.06 -15.41
N SER A 162 6.43 0.69 -15.78
CA SER A 162 5.50 1.27 -14.81
C SER A 162 4.52 0.22 -14.28
N ASP A 163 4.92 -0.53 -13.26
CA ASP A 163 4.15 -1.68 -12.79
C ASP A 163 3.46 -1.40 -11.45
N GLY A 164 2.46 -0.51 -11.45
CA GLY A 164 1.48 -0.30 -10.37
C GLY A 164 1.85 -0.78 -8.95
N LEU A 165 1.13 -1.77 -8.42
CA LEU A 165 1.28 -2.30 -7.05
C LEU A 165 2.60 -3.06 -6.81
N LEU A 166 3.32 -3.47 -7.87
CA LEU A 166 4.56 -4.26 -7.81
C LEU A 166 5.78 -3.46 -8.29
N SER A 167 5.75 -2.14 -8.10
CA SER A 167 6.78 -1.23 -8.62
C SER A 167 8.20 -1.64 -8.27
N THR A 168 8.46 -2.09 -7.04
CA THR A 168 9.82 -2.50 -6.61
C THR A 168 10.30 -3.79 -7.28
N LEU A 169 9.41 -4.72 -7.62
CA LEU A 169 9.77 -5.89 -8.41
C LEU A 169 10.12 -5.49 -9.85
N ALA A 170 9.40 -4.52 -10.41
CA ALA A 170 9.69 -3.98 -11.73
C ALA A 170 11.04 -3.25 -11.76
N GLU A 171 11.36 -2.48 -10.72
CA GLU A 171 12.67 -1.88 -10.53
C GLU A 171 13.78 -2.93 -10.46
N ALA A 172 13.60 -3.99 -9.66
CA ALA A 172 14.57 -5.09 -9.58
C ALA A 172 14.78 -5.78 -10.95
N ARG A 173 13.70 -5.96 -11.72
CA ARG A 173 13.76 -6.52 -13.09
C ARG A 173 14.45 -5.57 -14.06
N ALA A 174 14.21 -4.26 -13.95
CA ALA A 174 14.90 -3.26 -14.75
C ALA A 174 16.41 -3.31 -14.50
N VAL A 175 16.84 -3.39 -13.23
CA VAL A 175 18.27 -3.54 -12.86
C VAL A 175 18.87 -4.84 -13.41
N LYS A 176 18.09 -5.92 -13.46
CA LYS A 176 18.50 -7.16 -14.11
C LYS A 176 18.68 -6.99 -15.62
N ASN A 177 17.71 -6.33 -16.26
CA ASN A 177 17.62 -6.22 -17.72
C ASN A 177 18.54 -5.15 -18.31
N SER A 178 18.92 -4.13 -17.54
CA SER A 178 19.79 -3.03 -18.00
C SER A 178 21.22 -3.46 -18.31
N GLY A 179 21.54 -4.76 -18.17
CA GLY A 179 22.86 -5.27 -18.49
C GLY A 179 23.90 -4.71 -17.54
N GLY A 180 23.63 -4.75 -16.23
CA GLY A 180 24.60 -4.49 -15.15
C GLY A 180 25.74 -5.53 -15.12
N ASP A 181 26.27 -5.89 -16.29
CA ASP A 181 27.33 -6.83 -16.55
C ASP A 181 28.58 -6.33 -15.82
N GLY A 182 29.03 -7.14 -14.86
CA GLY A 182 30.13 -6.80 -13.98
C GLY A 182 29.75 -6.23 -12.61
N VAL A 183 28.47 -5.90 -12.34
CA VAL A 183 28.03 -5.56 -10.98
C VAL A 183 27.74 -6.83 -10.21
N LYS A 184 28.61 -7.16 -9.26
CA LYS A 184 28.46 -8.32 -8.36
C LYS A 184 27.74 -7.92 -7.08
N THR A 185 27.97 -6.70 -6.60
CA THR A 185 27.39 -6.19 -5.37
C THR A 185 26.60 -4.91 -5.63
N TRP A 186 25.29 -4.97 -5.38
CA TRP A 186 24.39 -3.83 -5.47
C TRP A 186 24.12 -3.28 -4.08
N VAL A 187 24.39 -1.99 -3.88
CA VAL A 187 23.86 -1.27 -2.73
C VAL A 187 22.48 -0.74 -3.11
N VAL A 188 21.44 -1.17 -2.40
CA VAL A 188 20.06 -0.71 -2.66
C VAL A 188 19.70 0.38 -1.67
N VAL A 189 19.43 1.58 -2.19
CA VAL A 189 19.11 2.77 -1.40
C VAL A 189 17.60 2.97 -1.40
N SER A 190 16.99 2.90 -0.21
CA SER A 190 15.55 3.06 -0.03
C SER A 190 15.23 3.64 1.35
N SER A 191 13.96 3.94 1.57
CA SER A 191 13.47 4.29 2.90
C SER A 191 13.52 3.09 3.85
N PRO A 192 13.72 3.32 5.16
CA PRO A 192 13.75 2.25 6.15
C PRO A 192 12.43 1.46 6.20
N ALA A 193 11.29 2.10 5.91
CA ALA A 193 9.98 1.48 5.93
C ALA A 193 9.78 0.42 4.83
N GLN A 194 10.46 0.57 3.69
CA GLN A 194 10.30 -0.30 2.53
C GLN A 194 11.41 -1.33 2.40
N MET A 195 12.51 -1.18 3.13
CA MET A 195 13.76 -1.89 2.84
C MET A 195 13.62 -3.42 2.82
N CYS A 196 12.91 -4.03 3.78
CA CYS A 196 12.64 -5.47 3.74
C CYS A 196 12.04 -5.95 2.41
N ARG A 197 11.08 -5.20 1.86
CA ARG A 197 10.45 -5.52 0.58
C ARG A 197 11.41 -5.33 -0.59
N VAL A 198 12.27 -4.31 -0.52
CA VAL A 198 13.31 -4.04 -1.53
C VAL A 198 14.30 -5.19 -1.59
N VAL A 199 14.90 -5.54 -0.45
CA VAL A 199 15.88 -6.63 -0.36
C VAL A 199 15.28 -7.92 -0.89
N LEU A 200 14.08 -8.27 -0.43
CA LEU A 200 13.38 -9.47 -0.89
C LEU A 200 13.17 -9.48 -2.42
N ALA A 201 12.76 -8.35 -3.01
CA ALA A 201 12.54 -8.25 -4.45
C ALA A 201 13.85 -8.37 -5.26
N PHE A 202 14.91 -7.72 -4.78
CA PHE A 202 16.21 -7.69 -5.44
C PHE A 202 16.93 -9.03 -5.35
N GLU A 203 17.01 -9.64 -4.17
CA GLU A 203 17.65 -10.95 -3.97
C GLU A 203 17.00 -12.04 -4.83
N ARG A 204 15.68 -11.99 -4.98
CA ARG A 204 14.95 -12.97 -5.81
C ARG A 204 15.16 -12.73 -7.30
N THR A 205 15.28 -11.48 -7.72
CA THR A 205 15.43 -11.14 -9.13
C THR A 205 16.89 -11.36 -9.61
N LEU A 206 17.84 -11.15 -8.70
CA LEU A 206 19.29 -11.17 -8.90
C LEU A 206 19.96 -12.19 -7.94
N PRO A 207 19.63 -13.49 -8.02
CA PRO A 207 20.11 -14.48 -7.06
C PRO A 207 21.63 -14.74 -7.11
N ASP A 208 22.28 -14.31 -8.19
CA ASP A 208 23.72 -14.40 -8.44
C ASP A 208 24.48 -13.15 -7.99
N ARG A 209 23.80 -12.17 -7.37
CA ARG A 209 24.38 -10.90 -6.93
C ARG A 209 24.16 -10.67 -5.44
N THR A 210 25.10 -9.97 -4.81
CA THR A 210 24.98 -9.56 -3.41
C THR A 210 24.16 -8.29 -3.32
N ILE A 211 23.12 -8.28 -2.48
CA ILE A 211 22.27 -7.10 -2.23
C ILE A 211 22.58 -6.56 -0.84
N VAL A 212 23.05 -5.31 -0.78
CA VAL A 212 23.42 -4.65 0.47
C VAL A 212 22.41 -3.52 0.75
N PRO A 213 21.57 -3.64 1.79
CA PRO A 213 20.58 -2.61 2.09
C PRO A 213 21.20 -1.38 2.72
N TYR A 214 20.85 -0.21 2.18
CA TYR A 214 21.23 1.08 2.75
C TYR A 214 20.00 1.98 2.93
N ALA A 215 19.49 2.02 4.16
CA ALA A 215 18.38 2.91 4.51
C ALA A 215 18.84 4.38 4.45
N ALA A 216 18.11 5.20 3.70
CA ALA A 216 18.48 6.59 3.41
C ALA A 216 18.46 7.52 4.64
N THR A 217 17.63 7.19 5.63
CA THR A 217 17.52 7.93 6.90
C THR A 217 17.26 6.94 8.03
N GLU A 218 17.32 7.45 9.26
CA GLU A 218 16.70 6.76 10.37
C GLU A 218 15.18 6.70 10.21
N LEU A 219 14.58 5.69 10.83
CA LEU A 219 13.16 5.40 10.70
C LEU A 219 12.27 6.57 11.13
N GLU A 220 12.63 7.27 12.20
CA GLU A 220 11.84 8.36 12.79
C GLU A 220 11.87 9.64 11.95
N TYR A 221 12.91 9.82 11.12
CA TYR A 221 13.07 10.99 10.25
C TYR A 221 12.67 10.74 8.80
N SER A 222 12.32 9.50 8.46
CA SER A 222 11.87 9.15 7.11
C SER A 222 10.55 9.86 6.81
N SER A 223 10.46 10.51 5.65
CA SER A 223 9.18 11.05 5.15
C SER A 223 8.12 9.95 4.95
N GLU A 224 8.54 8.69 4.84
CA GLU A 224 7.63 7.55 4.81
C GLU A 224 7.19 7.07 6.19
N PHE A 225 7.71 7.65 7.27
CA PHE A 225 7.37 7.25 8.63
C PHE A 225 5.86 7.27 8.82
N HIS A 226 5.12 8.25 8.27
CA HIS A 226 3.67 8.39 8.45
C HIS A 226 2.80 7.64 7.42
N HIS A 227 3.38 6.95 6.44
CA HIS A 227 2.58 6.18 5.48
C HIS A 227 1.85 5.01 6.15
N PRO A 228 0.62 4.64 5.76
CA PRO A 228 -0.13 3.63 6.50
C PRO A 228 0.62 2.28 6.53
N MET A 229 1.13 1.88 7.71
CA MET A 229 2.06 0.75 7.85
C MET A 229 1.47 -0.56 7.35
N PHE A 230 0.17 -0.75 7.50
CA PHE A 230 -0.51 -1.96 7.06
C PHE A 230 -0.38 -2.18 5.55
N TRP A 231 -0.22 -1.12 4.75
CA TRP A 231 0.04 -1.26 3.32
C TRP A 231 1.42 -1.85 3.04
N GLU A 232 2.45 -1.45 3.79
CA GLU A 232 3.78 -2.02 3.59
C GLU A 232 3.84 -3.48 4.05
N TYR A 233 3.19 -3.82 5.17
CA TYR A 233 3.05 -5.23 5.58
C TYR A 233 2.26 -6.06 4.58
N PHE A 234 1.16 -5.53 4.04
CA PHE A 234 0.37 -6.20 3.02
C PHE A 234 1.19 -6.44 1.75
N LYS A 235 1.90 -5.41 1.26
CA LYS A 235 2.81 -5.57 0.11
C LYS A 235 3.91 -6.59 0.41
N LEU A 236 4.52 -6.54 1.59
CA LEU A 236 5.56 -7.49 1.97
C LEU A 236 5.03 -8.92 1.98
N LEU A 237 3.81 -9.15 2.49
CA LEU A 237 3.14 -10.45 2.45
C LEU A 237 2.91 -10.93 1.00
N VAL A 238 2.39 -10.05 0.13
CA VAL A 238 2.21 -10.37 -1.30
C VAL A 238 3.53 -10.79 -1.91
N TYR A 239 4.60 -10.02 -1.70
CA TYR A 239 5.92 -10.37 -2.20
C TYR A 239 6.33 -11.73 -1.63
N TRP A 240 6.25 -11.94 -0.31
CA TRP A 240 6.64 -13.19 0.32
C TRP A 240 5.99 -14.41 -0.33
N THR A 241 4.68 -14.35 -0.61
CA THR A 241 3.91 -15.44 -1.25
C THR A 241 4.17 -15.66 -2.75
N MET A 242 4.74 -14.67 -3.45
CA MET A 242 5.03 -14.77 -4.88
C MET A 242 6.36 -15.47 -5.18
N ALA A 243 7.15 -15.85 -4.17
CA ALA A 243 8.27 -16.78 -4.36
C ALA A 243 8.02 -18.08 -3.62
#